data_AF-A0A954ZFA8-F1
#
_entry.id   AF-A0A954ZFA8-F1
#
_cell.length_a   1.000
_cell.length_b   1.000
_cell.length_c   1.000
_cell.angle_alpha   90.00
_cell.angle_beta   90.00
_cell.angle_gamma   90.00
#
_symmetry.space_group_name_H-M   'P 1'
#
loop_
_entity.id
_entity.type
_entity.pdbx_description
1 polymer ?
#
loop_
_entity_poly.entity_id
_entity_poly.type
_entity_poly.pdbx_seq_one_letter_code
_entity_poly.pdbx_strand_id
1 'polypeptide(L)'
;MTNPCQRQLICLTLLSLAVLACGNRIAAHEPAWSDLGADDAILQQRKLLAAEHSHQVRLIRLDHSRRIQQLNQAHRDAAHLPPHRKHHQRDRIAQLRKAENQRFQQALSAHQYRYKQQLAEINHQLKLARLAPSPAVVWREDSHLPGPVCFQ
;
A
#
# COMPACT_ATOMS: atom_id res chain seq x y z
N MET A 1 29.04 -31.28 -44.25
CA MET A 1 28.66 -29.86 -44.41
C MET A 1 27.33 -29.64 -43.68
N THR A 2 27.35 -29.13 -42.45
CA THR A 2 26.14 -28.90 -41.65
C THR A 2 25.54 -27.53 -41.99
N ASN A 3 24.28 -27.50 -42.40
CA ASN A 3 23.53 -26.31 -42.80
C ASN A 3 23.59 -25.21 -41.72
N PRO A 4 23.66 -23.91 -42.08
CA PRO A 4 23.73 -22.79 -41.13
C PRO A 4 22.50 -22.76 -40.18
N CYS A 5 21.34 -23.25 -40.61
CA CYS A 5 20.16 -23.43 -39.77
C CYS A 5 20.35 -24.45 -38.64
N GLN A 6 21.10 -25.55 -38.86
CA GLN A 6 21.34 -26.55 -37.82
C GLN A 6 22.24 -26.01 -36.71
N ARG A 7 23.23 -25.16 -37.05
CA ARG A 7 24.09 -24.52 -36.05
C ARG A 7 23.32 -23.54 -35.15
N GLN A 8 22.37 -22.80 -35.71
CA GLN A 8 21.52 -21.90 -34.91
C GLN A 8 20.59 -22.66 -33.96
N LEU A 9 20.01 -23.78 -34.39
CA LEU A 9 19.18 -24.62 -33.54
C LEU A 9 19.96 -25.25 -32.38
N ILE A 10 21.21 -25.67 -32.62
CA ILE A 10 22.09 -26.20 -31.57
C ILE A 10 22.47 -25.09 -30.58
N CYS A 11 22.78 -23.87 -31.04
CA CYS A 11 23.05 -22.75 -30.15
C CYS A 11 21.83 -22.37 -29.30
N LEU A 12 20.63 -22.35 -29.89
CA LEU A 12 19.40 -22.02 -29.16
C LEU A 12 19.03 -23.08 -28.12
N THR A 13 19.23 -24.36 -28.43
CA THR A 13 18.98 -25.45 -27.47
C THR A 13 20.00 -25.46 -26.33
N LEU A 14 21.27 -25.18 -26.61
CA LEU A 14 22.30 -25.03 -25.57
C LEU A 14 22.05 -23.81 -24.68
N LEU A 15 21.61 -22.67 -25.25
CA LEU A 15 21.18 -21.50 -24.49
C LEU A 15 19.96 -21.80 -23.61
N SER A 16 19.00 -22.57 -24.12
CA SER A 16 17.80 -22.96 -23.36
C SER A 16 18.14 -23.88 -22.19
N LEU A 17 19.06 -24.84 -22.40
CA LEU A 17 19.55 -25.73 -21.35
C LEU A 17 20.41 -25.00 -20.32
N ALA A 18 21.20 -23.99 -20.73
CA ALA A 18 21.95 -23.13 -19.82
C ALA A 18 21.03 -22.25 -18.96
N VAL A 19 19.95 -21.72 -19.54
CA VAL A 19 18.93 -20.96 -18.78
C VAL A 19 18.18 -21.88 -17.81
N LEU A 20 17.86 -23.12 -18.18
CA LEU A 20 17.23 -24.09 -17.28
C LEU A 20 18.17 -24.53 -16.14
N ALA A 21 19.46 -24.74 -16.44
CA ALA A 21 20.47 -25.11 -15.45
C ALA A 21 20.80 -23.95 -14.49
N CYS A 22 20.76 -22.70 -14.96
CA CYS A 22 20.85 -21.51 -14.11
C CYS A 22 19.55 -21.25 -13.34
N GLY A 23 18.37 -21.48 -13.93
CA GLY A 23 17.08 -21.35 -13.25
C GLY A 23 16.94 -22.30 -12.05
N ASN A 24 17.41 -23.53 -12.20
CA ASN A 24 17.44 -24.50 -11.09
C ASN A 24 18.49 -24.17 -10.02
N ARG A 25 19.56 -23.41 -10.35
CA ARG A 25 20.51 -22.89 -9.34
C ARG A 25 20.01 -21.64 -8.63
N ILE A 26 19.17 -20.82 -9.28
CA ILE A 26 18.49 -19.70 -8.61
C ILE A 26 17.46 -20.23 -7.60
N ALA A 27 16.77 -21.32 -7.93
CA ALA A 27 15.87 -22.00 -6.99
C ALA A 27 16.60 -22.67 -5.80
N ALA A 28 17.90 -22.99 -5.94
CA ALA A 28 18.71 -23.56 -4.88
C ALA A 28 19.47 -22.50 -4.04
N HIS A 29 19.36 -21.22 -4.39
CA HIS A 29 20.02 -20.10 -3.71
C HIS A 29 19.05 -19.09 -3.09
N GLU A 30 17.83 -19.53 -2.76
CA GLU A 30 16.93 -18.86 -1.82
C GLU A 30 17.00 -19.53 -0.45
N PRO A 31 18.05 -19.26 0.33
CA PRO A 31 17.88 -19.22 1.77
C PRO A 31 18.46 -17.90 2.28
N ALA A 32 17.62 -16.89 2.57
CA ALA A 32 17.89 -15.85 3.59
C ALA A 32 17.00 -14.58 3.51
N TRP A 33 16.16 -14.39 2.48
CA TRP A 33 15.39 -13.13 2.37
C TRP A 33 14.03 -13.16 3.09
N SER A 34 13.61 -14.32 3.60
CA SER A 34 12.29 -14.53 4.19
C SER A 34 12.19 -14.02 5.64
N ASP A 35 13.28 -14.02 6.41
CA ASP A 35 13.23 -13.83 7.86
C ASP A 35 13.54 -12.41 8.34
N LEU A 36 14.06 -11.53 7.47
CA LEU A 36 14.30 -10.11 7.76
C LEU A 36 13.31 -9.15 7.07
N GLY A 37 12.39 -9.66 6.23
CA GLY A 37 11.56 -8.84 5.35
C GLY A 37 10.13 -8.52 5.83
N ALA A 38 9.59 -9.28 6.80
CA ALA A 38 8.20 -9.11 7.23
C ALA A 38 7.97 -7.79 8.01
N ASP A 39 8.86 -7.47 8.95
CA ASP A 39 8.81 -6.21 9.70
C ASP A 39 9.02 -5.00 8.77
N ASP A 40 9.96 -5.09 7.83
CA ASP A 40 10.23 -4.05 6.84
C ASP A 40 9.05 -3.83 5.89
N ALA A 41 8.37 -4.91 5.47
CA ALA A 41 7.17 -4.83 4.65
C ALA A 41 6.00 -4.15 5.41
N ILE A 42 5.77 -4.52 6.67
CA ILE A 42 4.71 -3.91 7.49
C ILE A 42 5.04 -2.44 7.80
N LEU A 43 6.30 -2.11 8.06
CA LEU A 43 6.76 -0.72 8.22
C LEU A 43 6.56 0.10 6.93
N GLN A 44 6.82 -0.49 5.77
CA GLN A 44 6.58 0.16 4.48
C GLN A 44 5.08 0.38 4.24
N GLN A 45 4.25 -0.61 4.56
CA GLN A 45 2.79 -0.49 4.51
C GLN A 45 2.28 0.64 5.40
N ARG A 46 2.83 0.79 6.62
CA ARG A 46 2.50 1.90 7.51
C ARG A 46 2.85 3.27 6.92
N LYS A 47 4.01 3.39 6.27
CA LYS A 47 4.43 4.63 5.58
C LYS A 47 3.49 4.97 4.42
N LEU A 48 3.14 3.97 3.60
CA LEU A 48 2.20 4.13 2.49
C LEU A 48 0.82 4.57 3.00
N LEU A 49 0.31 3.96 4.07
CA LEU A 49 -0.96 4.35 4.68
C LEU A 49 -0.94 5.81 5.16
N ALA A 50 0.16 6.27 5.76
CA ALA A 50 0.30 7.67 6.20
C ALA A 50 0.33 8.64 5.02
N ALA A 51 1.02 8.28 3.92
CA ALA A 51 1.05 9.06 2.70
C ALA A 51 -0.34 9.15 2.04
N GLU A 52 -1.06 8.01 1.97
CA GLU A 52 -2.43 7.94 1.46
C GLU A 52 -3.38 8.78 2.32
N HIS A 53 -3.28 8.68 3.65
CA HIS A 53 -4.06 9.51 4.57
C HIS A 53 -3.85 11.01 4.32
N SER A 54 -2.59 11.43 4.21
CA SER A 54 -2.25 12.84 3.93
C SER A 54 -2.84 13.29 2.58
N HIS A 55 -2.72 12.45 1.55
CA HIS A 55 -3.28 12.72 0.23
C HIS A 55 -4.81 12.83 0.27
N GLN A 56 -5.51 11.90 0.92
CA GLN A 56 -6.96 11.92 1.05
C GLN A 56 -7.46 13.14 1.82
N VAL A 57 -6.82 13.50 2.95
CA VAL A 57 -7.15 14.73 3.69
C VAL A 57 -6.97 15.96 2.82
N ARG A 58 -5.91 16.02 2.00
CA ARG A 58 -5.69 17.12 1.05
C ARG A 58 -6.83 17.20 0.03
N LEU A 59 -7.26 16.07 -0.54
CA LEU A 59 -8.37 16.04 -1.50
C LEU A 59 -9.69 16.52 -0.88
N ILE A 60 -10.03 16.06 0.32
CA ILE A 60 -11.23 16.49 1.04
C ILE A 60 -11.22 18.01 1.27
N ARG A 61 -10.07 18.57 1.66
CA ARG A 61 -9.91 20.02 1.84
C ARG A 61 -10.02 20.81 0.54
N LEU A 62 -9.45 20.29 -0.56
CA LEU A 62 -9.52 20.94 -1.87
C LEU A 62 -10.95 20.97 -2.40
N ASP A 63 -11.69 19.86 -2.30
CA ASP A 63 -13.10 19.81 -2.70
C ASP A 63 -13.94 20.81 -1.89
N HIS A 64 -13.78 20.81 -0.56
CA HIS A 64 -14.46 21.75 0.31
C HIS A 64 -14.14 23.21 -0.04
N SER A 65 -12.85 23.54 -0.23
CA SER A 65 -12.42 24.88 -0.62
C SER A 65 -13.06 25.33 -1.94
N ARG A 66 -13.08 24.45 -2.96
CA ARG A 66 -13.70 24.75 -4.25
C ARG A 66 -15.19 25.06 -4.11
N ARG A 67 -15.92 24.27 -3.33
CA ARG A 67 -17.37 24.49 -3.11
C ARG A 67 -17.64 25.76 -2.32
N ILE A 68 -16.85 26.06 -1.30
CA ILE A 68 -16.96 27.33 -0.56
C ILE A 68 -16.65 28.52 -1.47
N GLN A 69 -15.65 28.42 -2.36
CA GLN A 69 -15.36 29.45 -3.35
C GLN A 69 -16.55 29.69 -4.29
N GLN A 70 -17.20 28.63 -4.78
CA GLN A 70 -18.40 28.75 -5.61
C GLN A 70 -19.55 29.43 -4.86
N LEU A 71 -19.78 29.06 -3.60
CA LEU A 71 -20.79 29.71 -2.74
C LEU A 71 -20.43 31.16 -2.41
N ASN A 72 -19.14 31.49 -2.30
CA ASN A 72 -18.66 32.86 -2.14
C ASN A 72 -18.92 33.68 -3.39
N GLN A 73 -18.68 33.12 -4.58
CA GLN A 73 -18.96 33.78 -5.83
C GLN A 73 -20.46 34.02 -6.02
N ALA A 74 -21.29 32.99 -5.82
CA ALA A 74 -22.74 33.13 -5.89
C ALA A 74 -23.29 34.19 -4.91
N HIS A 75 -22.66 34.35 -3.73
CA HIS A 75 -23.03 35.38 -2.78
C HIS A 75 -22.71 36.80 -3.27
N ARG A 76 -21.59 36.96 -3.99
CA ARG A 76 -21.23 38.22 -4.65
C ARG A 76 -22.19 38.53 -5.79
N ASP A 77 -22.49 37.54 -6.63
CA ASP A 77 -23.40 37.70 -7.77
C ASP A 77 -24.82 38.08 -7.32
N ALA A 78 -25.26 37.55 -6.17
CA ALA A 78 -26.53 37.92 -5.55
C ALA A 78 -26.63 39.42 -5.17
N ALA A 79 -25.51 40.15 -5.12
CA ALA A 79 -25.52 41.59 -4.85
C ALA A 79 -26.18 42.41 -5.96
N HIS A 80 -26.19 41.89 -7.19
CA HIS A 80 -26.79 42.54 -8.37
C HIS A 80 -28.29 42.27 -8.51
N LEU A 81 -28.87 41.47 -7.62
CA LEU A 81 -30.30 41.16 -7.63
C LEU A 81 -31.13 42.27 -6.98
N PRO A 82 -32.40 42.46 -7.40
CA PRO A 82 -33.35 43.32 -6.69
C PRO A 82 -33.47 42.94 -5.20
N PRO A 83 -33.76 43.89 -4.30
CA PRO A 83 -33.68 43.69 -2.84
C PRO A 83 -34.42 42.45 -2.33
N HIS A 84 -35.66 42.23 -2.80
CA HIS A 84 -36.47 41.07 -2.39
C HIS A 84 -35.82 39.73 -2.79
N ARG A 85 -35.20 39.63 -3.98
CA ARG A 85 -34.49 38.41 -4.42
C ARG A 85 -33.12 38.25 -3.76
N LYS A 86 -32.45 39.37 -3.48
CA LYS A 86 -31.14 39.41 -2.82
C LYS A 86 -31.17 38.78 -1.43
N HIS A 87 -32.17 39.11 -0.61
CA HIS A 87 -32.30 38.53 0.73
C HIS A 87 -32.49 37.02 0.68
N HIS A 88 -33.50 36.54 -0.06
CA HIS A 88 -33.75 35.11 -0.22
C HIS A 88 -32.53 34.33 -0.75
N GLN A 89 -31.84 34.89 -1.75
CA GLN A 89 -30.67 34.23 -2.33
C GLN A 89 -29.50 34.15 -1.34
N ARG A 90 -29.26 35.21 -0.56
CA ARG A 90 -28.19 35.21 0.47
C ARG A 90 -28.49 34.23 1.60
N ASP A 91 -29.73 34.17 2.08
CA ASP A 91 -30.14 33.23 3.12
C ASP A 91 -29.98 31.78 2.66
N ARG A 92 -30.38 31.48 1.43
CA ARG A 92 -30.17 30.17 0.81
C ARG A 92 -28.69 29.82 0.73
N ILE A 93 -27.83 30.76 0.32
CA ILE A 93 -26.37 30.53 0.25
C ILE A 93 -25.78 30.30 1.65
N ALA A 94 -26.24 31.02 2.66
CA ALA A 94 -25.81 30.80 4.04
C ALA A 94 -26.18 29.38 4.54
N GLN A 95 -27.39 28.91 4.25
CA GLN A 95 -27.80 27.53 4.56
C GLN A 95 -26.93 26.50 3.82
N LEU A 96 -26.65 26.74 2.54
CA LEU A 96 -25.77 25.86 1.75
C LEU A 96 -24.35 25.81 2.33
N ARG A 97 -23.78 26.94 2.77
CA ARG A 97 -22.46 26.94 3.44
C ARG A 97 -22.48 26.14 4.73
N LYS A 98 -23.53 26.27 5.53
CA LYS A 98 -23.68 25.49 6.77
C LYS A 98 -23.73 23.99 6.48
N ALA A 99 -24.53 23.58 5.49
CA ALA A 99 -24.62 22.18 5.07
C ALA A 99 -23.28 21.67 4.51
N GLU A 100 -22.57 22.47 3.73
CA GLU A 100 -21.27 22.08 3.17
C GLU A 100 -20.19 21.93 4.24
N ASN A 101 -20.17 22.81 5.25
CA ASN A 101 -19.29 22.67 6.42
C ASN A 101 -19.57 21.39 7.20
N GLN A 102 -20.85 21.03 7.40
CA GLN A 102 -21.22 19.78 8.06
C GLN A 102 -20.76 18.57 7.26
N ARG A 103 -20.97 18.57 5.94
CA ARG A 103 -20.49 17.50 5.05
C ARG A 103 -18.96 17.35 5.09
N PHE A 104 -18.23 18.45 5.10
CA PHE A 104 -16.78 18.45 5.22
C PHE A 104 -16.32 17.82 6.55
N GLN A 105 -16.93 18.20 7.67
CA GLN A 105 -16.62 17.62 8.98
C GLN A 105 -16.94 16.12 9.04
N GLN A 106 -18.06 15.70 8.46
CA GLN A 106 -18.44 14.29 8.36
C GLN A 106 -17.44 13.51 7.50
N ALA A 107 -17.02 14.05 6.35
CA ALA A 107 -16.03 13.41 5.49
C ALA A 107 -14.66 13.25 6.19
N LEU A 108 -14.20 14.29 6.88
CA LEU A 108 -12.94 14.23 7.63
C LEU A 108 -13.01 13.23 8.79
N SER A 109 -14.07 13.26 9.59
CA SER A 109 -14.22 12.35 10.73
C SER A 109 -14.34 10.89 10.27
N ALA A 110 -15.11 10.61 9.22
CA ALA A 110 -15.22 9.28 8.64
C ALA A 110 -13.87 8.77 8.11
N HIS A 111 -13.11 9.62 7.40
CA HIS A 111 -11.79 9.24 6.91
C HIS A 111 -10.79 9.02 8.06
N GLN A 112 -10.77 9.90 9.06
CA GLN A 112 -9.92 9.77 10.25
C GLN A 112 -10.22 8.49 11.02
N TYR A 113 -11.50 8.13 11.16
CA TYR A 113 -11.90 6.89 11.82
C TYR A 113 -11.34 5.67 11.08
N ARG A 114 -11.53 5.59 9.76
CA ARG A 114 -11.00 4.48 8.93
C ARG A 114 -9.47 4.39 9.03
N TYR A 115 -8.78 5.52 8.92
CA TYR A 115 -7.32 5.57 9.05
C TYR A 115 -6.86 5.04 10.42
N LYS A 116 -7.52 5.42 11.51
CA LYS A 116 -7.21 4.91 12.86
C LYS A 116 -7.41 3.40 12.97
N GLN A 117 -8.47 2.86 12.38
CA GLN A 117 -8.71 1.41 12.36
C GLN A 117 -7.59 0.67 11.60
N GLN A 118 -7.25 1.14 10.40
CA GLN A 118 -6.17 0.55 9.60
C GLN A 118 -4.80 0.65 10.29
N LEU A 119 -4.51 1.78 10.94
CA LEU A 119 -3.28 1.97 11.68
C LEU A 119 -3.21 1.05 12.91
N ALA A 120 -4.33 0.85 13.61
CA ALA A 120 -4.40 -0.08 14.74
C ALA A 120 -4.13 -1.52 14.30
N GLU A 121 -4.69 -1.93 13.16
CA GLU A 121 -4.46 -3.25 12.57
C GLU A 121 -2.98 -3.45 12.19
N ILE A 122 -2.38 -2.50 11.49
CA ILE A 122 -0.95 -2.55 11.13
C ILE A 122 -0.06 -2.59 12.39
N ASN A 123 -0.39 -1.81 13.42
CA ASN A 123 0.36 -1.83 14.68
C ASN A 123 0.20 -3.17 15.42
N HIS A 124 -0.97 -3.80 15.34
CA HIS A 124 -1.19 -5.13 15.86
C HIS A 124 -0.35 -6.17 15.12
N GLN A 125 -0.29 -6.10 13.79
CA GLN A 125 0.56 -6.97 12.96
C GLN A 125 2.05 -6.80 13.28
N LEU A 126 2.54 -5.56 13.42
CA LEU A 126 3.92 -5.30 13.87
C LEU A 126 4.20 -5.91 15.25
N LYS A 127 3.22 -5.86 16.16
CA LYS A 127 3.38 -6.46 17.49
C LYS A 127 3.49 -7.98 17.39
N LEU A 128 2.67 -8.62 16.55
CA LEU A 128 2.74 -10.07 16.33
C LEU A 128 4.05 -10.49 15.66
N ALA A 129 4.48 -9.78 14.62
CA ALA A 129 5.73 -10.07 13.91
C ALA A 129 6.96 -9.96 14.82
N ARG A 130 6.99 -8.98 15.72
CA ARG A 130 8.06 -8.81 16.71
C ARG A 130 8.04 -9.84 17.85
N LEU A 131 6.90 -10.46 18.11
CA LEU A 131 6.73 -11.50 19.12
C LEU A 131 6.92 -12.90 18.54
N ALA A 132 6.97 -13.04 17.22
CA ALA A 132 7.31 -14.30 16.58
C ALA A 132 8.73 -14.70 17.02
N PRO A 133 8.93 -15.93 17.51
CA PRO A 133 10.28 -16.39 17.78
C PRO A 133 11.07 -16.29 16.48
N SER A 134 12.21 -15.61 16.54
CA SER A 134 13.26 -15.79 15.54
C SER A 134 13.40 -17.29 15.32
N PRO A 135 13.47 -17.81 14.08
CA PRO A 135 13.86 -19.19 13.86
C PRO A 135 15.31 -19.30 14.33
N ALA A 136 15.48 -19.44 15.64
CA ALA A 136 16.71 -19.83 16.25
C ALA A 136 17.07 -21.12 15.54
N VAL A 137 18.14 -21.02 14.76
CA VAL A 137 18.93 -22.12 14.25
C VAL A 137 18.79 -23.26 15.24
N VAL A 138 18.02 -24.29 14.86
CA VAL A 138 18.07 -25.58 15.53
C VAL A 138 19.47 -26.08 15.20
N TRP A 139 20.45 -25.68 16.01
CA TRP A 139 21.73 -26.35 16.06
C TRP A 139 21.38 -27.76 16.48
N ARG A 140 21.36 -28.67 15.50
CA ARG A 140 21.35 -30.09 15.74
C ARG A 140 22.73 -30.42 16.32
N GLU A 141 22.94 -30.10 17.59
CA GLU A 141 24.05 -30.61 18.40
C GLU A 141 23.79 -32.09 18.63
N ASP A 142 24.01 -32.92 17.61
CA ASP A 142 24.13 -34.37 17.74
C ASP A 142 24.77 -34.89 16.46
N SER A 143 26.09 -34.69 16.35
CA SER A 143 26.92 -35.32 15.33
C SER A 143 28.27 -35.72 15.91
N HIS A 144 28.23 -36.42 17.06
CA HIS A 144 29.29 -37.34 17.44
C HIS A 144 28.79 -38.78 17.17
N LEU A 145 29.08 -39.25 15.94
CA LEU A 145 29.38 -40.63 15.45
C LEU A 145 28.76 -41.87 16.16
N PRO A 146 28.45 -43.01 15.47
CA PRO A 146 29.23 -43.60 14.38
C PRO A 146 28.39 -44.22 13.24
N GLY A 147 29.07 -44.86 12.29
CA GLY A 147 28.59 -45.22 10.94
C GLY A 147 27.47 -46.28 10.82
N PRO A 148 27.13 -46.68 9.58
CA PRO A 148 25.94 -47.47 9.29
C PRO A 148 26.12 -48.92 9.76
N VAL A 149 25.28 -49.33 10.69
CA VAL A 149 25.07 -50.75 11.02
C VAL A 149 23.87 -51.22 10.20
N CYS A 150 24.14 -52.04 9.18
CA CYS A 150 23.11 -52.78 8.46
C CYS A 150 22.47 -53.80 9.41
N PHE A 151 21.14 -53.83 9.49
CA PHE A 151 20.42 -54.99 9.99
C PHE A 151 19.34 -55.43 9.00
N GLN A 152 19.54 -56.68 8.56
CA GLN A 152 18.72 -57.65 7.82
C GLN A 152 18.34 -57.34 6.38
#